data_AF-Q4SN17-F1
#
_entry.id   AF-Q4SN17-F1
#
_cell.length_a   1.000
_cell.length_b   1.000
_cell.length_c   1.000
_cell.angle_alpha   90.00
_cell.angle_beta   90.00
_cell.angle_gamma   90.00
#
_symmetry.space_group_name_H-M   'P 1'
#
loop_
_entity.id
_entity.type
_entity.pdbx_description
1 polymer ?
#
loop_
_entity_poly.entity_id
_entity_poly.type
_entity_poly.pdbx_seq_one_letter_code
_entity_poly.pdbx_strand_id
1 'polypeptide(L)'
;MDENTLMVFREDKGLETLMSVLSNADFSDLHIETLKVLSNCLRDSESVEEIHRNEGLEKLLEFILTSTQPEIHFSAIKCITRVAENSDIQKLKKHNVEKILVNLLSAAQGHDVKTAVCEAVRVMSPVPASADCFRDLGAIPEIVKLLDTKGSGLRGAATQALCSLMGGGGPNALAVFKAGGHTRLIGLLGGDSPAMVANSAAAICNMAGQETIHSSLLLNGVVSALVKPLSSTNTLVLVNTLHCLEVLVCDAQTRAELQSAKGLQPLVNLLRSNDKEVLQNACIVISGFASDKVTAVRLYQLGALEMLQEINQSPTRRTTFSRTAMITLLNFNLPVKFGLMGQLASTDKIGDGFYDVGKVEGVDKILTLEELSKQPINNRQPIIVVNTGSSKRTVSIIEVKEDASAKMFTSSKTKASPKTNVYDHLPCLHSLIQAMTTLLFRNVLLGAV
;
A
#
# COMPACT_ATOMS: atom_id res chain seq x y z
N MET A 1 36.83 9.07 -1.95
CA MET A 1 37.58 9.82 -0.94
C MET A 1 36.91 9.58 0.41
N ASP A 2 37.65 9.07 1.37
CA ASP A 2 37.22 8.94 2.77
C ASP A 2 37.22 10.32 3.47
N GLU A 3 36.56 10.42 4.62
CA GLU A 3 36.36 11.70 5.34
C GLU A 3 37.68 12.36 5.77
N ASN A 4 38.68 11.56 6.19
CA ASN A 4 39.98 12.10 6.62
C ASN A 4 40.73 12.73 5.44
N THR A 5 40.74 12.06 4.29
CA THR A 5 41.35 12.61 3.08
C THR A 5 40.66 13.91 2.65
N LEU A 6 39.33 13.99 2.76
CA LEU A 6 38.58 15.20 2.41
C LEU A 6 38.87 16.37 3.37
N MET A 7 38.99 16.09 4.67
CA MET A 7 39.35 17.08 5.68
C MET A 7 40.74 17.68 5.40
N VAL A 8 41.76 16.83 5.19
CA VAL A 8 43.12 17.29 4.84
C VAL A 8 43.11 18.10 3.54
N PHE A 9 42.35 17.65 2.54
CA PHE A 9 42.20 18.38 1.28
C PHE A 9 41.57 19.78 1.46
N ARG A 10 40.64 19.95 2.41
CA ARG A 10 40.09 21.26 2.77
C ARG A 10 41.11 22.13 3.50
N GLU A 11 41.83 21.57 4.47
CA GLU A 11 42.88 22.29 5.21
C GLU A 11 43.94 22.87 4.28
N ASP A 12 44.27 22.14 3.21
CA ASP A 12 45.22 22.55 2.18
C ASP A 12 44.61 23.47 1.09
N LYS A 13 43.41 24.04 1.32
CA LYS A 13 42.69 24.90 0.36
C LYS A 13 42.47 24.26 -1.00
N GLY A 14 42.26 22.94 -1.01
CA GLY A 14 42.09 22.16 -2.23
C GLY A 14 40.87 22.61 -3.04
N LEU A 15 39.75 22.94 -2.39
CA LEU A 15 38.55 23.41 -3.08
C LEU A 15 38.75 24.77 -3.75
N GLU A 16 39.36 25.74 -3.06
CA GLU A 16 39.76 27.02 -3.66
C GLU A 16 40.66 26.81 -4.89
N THR A 17 41.61 25.88 -4.79
CA THR A 17 42.52 25.55 -5.90
C THR A 17 41.76 24.96 -7.09
N LEU A 18 40.85 24.01 -6.89
CA LEU A 18 39.99 23.48 -7.96
C LEU A 18 39.16 24.60 -8.62
N MET A 19 38.59 25.51 -7.83
CA MET A 19 37.81 26.63 -8.36
C MET A 19 38.66 27.61 -9.17
N SER A 20 39.91 27.84 -8.76
CA SER A 20 40.86 28.65 -9.53
C SER A 20 41.19 28.04 -10.90
N VAL A 21 41.34 26.70 -10.96
CA VAL A 21 41.55 25.97 -12.21
C VAL A 21 40.33 26.11 -13.12
N LEU A 22 39.13 25.95 -12.57
CA LEU A 22 37.87 26.14 -13.30
C LEU A 22 37.66 27.59 -13.78
N SER A 23 38.29 28.56 -13.13
CA SER A 23 38.19 29.97 -13.53
C SER A 23 39.21 30.37 -14.59
N ASN A 24 40.24 29.55 -14.81
CA ASN A 24 41.26 29.81 -15.82
C ASN A 24 40.92 29.11 -17.14
N ALA A 25 40.69 29.90 -18.19
CA ALA A 25 40.41 29.40 -19.53
C ALA A 25 41.60 28.63 -20.14
N ASP A 26 42.83 28.94 -19.73
CA ASP A 26 44.04 28.26 -20.21
C ASP A 26 44.10 26.79 -19.78
N PHE A 27 43.34 26.40 -18.73
CA PHE A 27 43.26 25.03 -18.21
C PHE A 27 41.99 24.30 -18.68
N SER A 28 41.43 24.68 -19.83
CA SER A 28 40.21 24.08 -20.38
C SER A 28 40.28 22.56 -20.58
N ASP A 29 41.48 22.02 -20.81
CA ASP A 29 41.76 20.59 -20.90
C ASP A 29 41.61 19.85 -19.56
N LEU A 30 41.75 20.55 -18.43
CA LEU A 30 41.60 20.00 -17.08
C LEU A 30 40.20 20.19 -16.51
N HIS A 31 39.36 21.05 -17.09
CA HIS A 31 38.06 21.42 -16.50
C HIS A 31 37.16 20.22 -16.21
N ILE A 32 37.13 19.22 -17.09
CA ILE A 32 36.30 18.02 -16.90
C ILE A 32 36.79 17.21 -15.69
N GLU A 33 38.08 16.93 -15.61
CA GLU A 33 38.72 16.20 -14.51
C GLU A 33 38.55 16.95 -13.19
N THR A 34 38.73 18.28 -13.21
CA THR A 34 38.52 19.16 -12.07
C THR A 34 37.07 19.10 -11.58
N LEU A 35 36.07 19.14 -12.48
CA LEU A 35 34.65 18.99 -12.10
C LEU A 35 34.35 17.61 -11.50
N LYS A 36 34.93 16.54 -12.04
CA LYS A 36 34.78 15.18 -11.49
C LYS A 36 35.35 15.09 -10.07
N VAL A 37 36.55 15.64 -9.84
CA VAL A 37 37.16 15.69 -8.51
C VAL A 37 36.30 16.53 -7.57
N LEU A 38 35.88 17.71 -8.01
CA LEU A 38 35.02 18.60 -7.24
C LEU A 38 33.72 17.90 -6.81
N SER A 39 33.04 17.20 -7.72
CA SER A 39 31.83 16.42 -7.38
C SER A 39 32.08 15.35 -6.30
N ASN A 40 33.29 14.80 -6.22
CA ASN A 40 33.64 13.82 -5.17
C ASN A 40 33.97 14.48 -3.83
N CYS A 41 34.31 15.77 -3.83
CA CYS A 41 34.56 16.55 -2.63
C CYS A 41 33.28 17.11 -1.99
N LEU A 42 32.22 17.32 -2.76
CA LEU A 42 30.94 17.89 -2.30
C LEU A 42 30.04 16.87 -1.58
N ARG A 43 30.58 16.17 -0.57
CA ARG A 43 29.88 15.09 0.15
C ARG A 43 29.35 15.49 1.52
N ASP A 44 29.74 16.65 2.02
CA ASP A 44 29.32 17.18 3.32
C ASP A 44 28.97 18.67 3.23
N SER A 45 28.33 19.16 4.29
CA SER A 45 27.87 20.54 4.38
C SER A 45 29.02 21.55 4.41
N GLU A 46 30.17 21.23 5.00
CA GLU A 46 31.31 22.16 5.10
C GLU A 46 31.91 22.46 3.72
N SER A 47 32.16 21.41 2.93
CA SER A 47 32.64 21.54 1.55
C SER A 47 31.66 22.33 0.67
N VAL A 48 30.36 22.12 0.86
CA VAL A 48 29.35 22.87 0.11
C VAL A 48 29.22 24.33 0.59
N GLU A 49 29.42 24.62 1.87
CA GLU A 49 29.48 25.99 2.39
C GLU A 49 30.70 26.76 1.88
N GLU A 50 31.84 26.10 1.70
CA GLU A 50 33.03 26.70 1.08
C GLU A 50 32.77 27.09 -0.37
N ILE A 51 32.10 26.24 -1.16
CA ILE A 51 31.71 26.57 -2.53
C ILE A 51 30.74 27.76 -2.58
N HIS A 52 29.77 27.83 -1.67
CA HIS A 52 28.86 28.97 -1.60
C HIS A 52 29.58 30.27 -1.20
N ARG A 53 30.56 30.22 -0.29
CA ARG A 53 31.34 31.40 0.12
C ARG A 53 32.21 31.96 -0.99
N ASN A 54 32.68 31.11 -1.89
CA ASN A 54 33.64 31.44 -2.94
C ASN A 54 33.00 31.62 -4.32
N GLU A 55 31.69 31.94 -4.38
CA GLU A 55 30.93 32.10 -5.64
C GLU A 55 31.05 30.90 -6.61
N GLY A 56 31.34 29.72 -6.06
CA GLY A 56 31.61 28.54 -6.88
C GLY A 56 30.34 27.98 -7.52
N LEU A 57 29.17 28.24 -6.94
CA LEU A 57 27.89 27.86 -7.53
C LEU A 57 27.63 28.64 -8.82
N GLU A 58 27.85 29.94 -8.81
CA GLU A 58 27.74 30.83 -9.97
C GLU A 58 28.65 30.34 -11.09
N LYS A 59 29.89 29.94 -10.74
CA LYS A 59 30.81 29.39 -11.72
C LYS A 59 30.32 28.07 -12.32
N LEU A 60 29.79 27.15 -11.51
CA LEU A 60 29.21 25.89 -12.00
C LEU A 60 28.03 26.14 -12.94
N LEU A 61 27.19 27.15 -12.64
CA LEU A 61 26.08 27.55 -13.49
C LEU A 61 26.56 28.21 -14.79
N GLU A 62 27.63 29.02 -14.73
CA GLU A 62 28.28 29.58 -15.92
C GLU A 62 28.75 28.48 -16.87
N PHE A 63 29.37 27.41 -16.36
CA PHE A 63 29.77 26.26 -17.18
C PHE A 63 28.60 25.59 -17.89
N ILE A 64 27.44 25.47 -17.23
CA ILE A 64 26.23 24.88 -17.83
C ILE A 64 25.64 25.79 -18.90
N LEU A 65 25.74 27.11 -18.74
CA LEU A 65 25.15 28.08 -19.66
C LEU A 65 26.02 28.39 -20.86
N THR A 66 27.35 28.30 -20.72
CA THR A 66 28.32 28.75 -21.72
C THR A 66 28.97 27.62 -22.50
N SER A 67 29.09 26.42 -21.91
CA SER A 67 29.73 25.29 -22.57
C SER A 67 28.86 24.72 -23.69
N THR A 68 29.50 24.15 -24.69
CA THR A 68 28.85 23.34 -25.74
C THR A 68 29.14 21.86 -25.57
N GLN A 69 30.01 21.49 -24.62
CA GLN A 69 30.46 20.12 -24.42
C GLN A 69 29.53 19.36 -23.45
N PRO A 70 28.93 18.24 -23.87
CA PRO A 70 28.05 17.44 -23.02
C PRO A 70 28.72 16.91 -21.74
N GLU A 71 30.01 16.64 -21.78
CA GLU A 71 30.79 16.11 -20.64
C GLU A 71 30.97 17.14 -19.53
N ILE A 72 31.14 18.42 -19.90
CA ILE A 72 31.18 19.55 -18.97
C ILE A 72 29.80 19.72 -18.33
N HIS A 73 28.72 19.71 -19.14
CA HIS A 73 27.36 19.77 -18.60
C HIS A 73 27.09 18.65 -17.60
N PHE A 74 27.41 17.41 -17.98
CA PHE A 74 27.22 16.25 -17.11
C PHE A 74 27.95 16.40 -15.77
N SER A 75 29.23 16.79 -15.81
CA SER A 75 30.06 16.90 -14.59
C SER A 75 29.64 18.09 -13.72
N ALA A 76 29.29 19.23 -14.33
CA ALA A 76 28.79 20.40 -13.61
C ALA A 76 27.42 20.15 -12.94
N ILE A 77 26.48 19.48 -13.61
CA ILE A 77 25.18 19.11 -13.03
C ILE A 77 25.37 18.14 -11.86
N LYS A 78 26.34 17.22 -11.94
CA LYS A 78 26.67 16.36 -10.81
C LYS A 78 27.15 17.16 -9.61
N CYS A 79 28.03 18.15 -9.79
CA CYS A 79 28.39 19.07 -8.71
C CYS A 79 27.16 19.77 -8.12
N ILE A 80 26.27 20.31 -8.95
CA ILE A 80 25.02 20.95 -8.48
C ILE A 80 24.13 19.98 -7.71
N THR A 81 24.01 18.74 -8.18
CA THR A 81 23.24 17.69 -7.51
C THR A 81 23.81 17.43 -6.12
N ARG A 82 25.14 17.34 -6.01
CA ARG A 82 25.84 17.18 -4.72
C ARG A 82 25.66 18.37 -3.78
N VAL A 83 25.67 19.58 -4.32
CA VAL A 83 25.33 20.79 -3.57
C VAL A 83 23.89 20.70 -3.06
N ALA A 84 22.93 20.30 -3.90
CA ALA A 84 21.53 20.15 -3.53
C ALA A 84 21.29 19.04 -2.48
N GLU A 85 22.09 17.97 -2.51
CA GLU A 85 22.02 16.88 -1.52
C GLU A 85 22.47 17.32 -0.11
N ASN A 86 23.46 18.22 -0.02
CA ASN A 86 24.16 18.55 1.23
C ASN A 86 23.98 20.00 1.68
N SER A 87 23.04 20.76 1.08
CA SER A 87 22.75 22.13 1.47
C SER A 87 21.26 22.45 1.48
N ASP A 88 20.92 23.57 2.12
CA ASP A 88 19.59 24.14 2.01
C ASP A 88 19.30 24.55 0.55
N ILE A 89 18.40 23.83 -0.11
CA ILE A 89 17.93 24.08 -1.48
C ILE A 89 17.41 25.53 -1.66
N GLN A 90 16.98 26.22 -0.59
CA GLN A 90 16.64 27.64 -0.67
C GLN A 90 17.81 28.51 -1.12
N LYS A 91 19.06 28.13 -0.82
CA LYS A 91 20.26 28.82 -1.32
C LYS A 91 20.35 28.70 -2.84
N LEU A 92 20.07 27.51 -3.39
CA LEU A 92 20.06 27.26 -4.84
C LEU A 92 18.96 28.05 -5.56
N LYS A 93 17.79 28.21 -4.92
CA LYS A 93 16.64 28.90 -5.52
C LYS A 93 16.96 30.34 -5.95
N LYS A 94 17.88 31.03 -5.25
CA LYS A 94 18.32 32.39 -5.61
C LYS A 94 18.99 32.47 -6.99
N HIS A 95 19.55 31.35 -7.47
CA HIS A 95 20.31 31.30 -8.73
C HIS A 95 19.49 30.72 -9.89
N ASN A 96 18.18 30.52 -9.72
CA ASN A 96 17.28 29.97 -10.76
C ASN A 96 17.76 28.62 -11.33
N VAL A 97 18.35 27.77 -10.49
CA VAL A 97 18.91 26.47 -10.88
C VAL A 97 17.87 25.60 -11.59
N GLU A 98 16.63 25.58 -11.10
CA GLU A 98 15.54 24.81 -11.70
C GLU A 98 15.30 25.20 -13.17
N LYS A 99 15.30 26.51 -13.48
CA LYS A 99 15.11 27.02 -14.84
C LYS A 99 16.24 26.60 -15.76
N ILE A 100 17.48 26.65 -15.28
CA ILE A 100 18.66 26.24 -16.06
C ILE A 100 18.58 24.75 -16.37
N LEU A 101 18.24 23.92 -15.38
CA LEU A 101 18.08 22.47 -15.55
C LEU A 101 16.96 22.12 -16.54
N VAL A 102 15.81 22.79 -16.49
CA VAL A 102 14.69 22.53 -17.43
C VAL A 102 15.03 22.93 -18.86
N ASN A 103 15.72 24.07 -19.05
CA ASN A 103 16.20 24.48 -20.36
C ASN A 103 17.16 23.43 -20.94
N LEU A 104 18.07 22.92 -20.11
CA LEU A 104 19.02 21.91 -20.54
C LEU A 104 18.36 20.55 -20.82
N LEU A 105 17.36 20.15 -20.04
CA LEU A 105 16.56 18.95 -20.30
C LEU A 105 15.95 18.96 -21.71
N SER A 106 15.48 20.14 -22.13
CA SER A 106 14.84 20.36 -23.43
C SER A 106 15.86 20.47 -24.57
N ALA A 107 16.98 21.17 -24.34
CA ALA A 107 17.98 21.46 -25.37
C ALA A 107 18.97 20.32 -25.62
N ALA A 108 19.34 19.56 -24.59
CA ALA A 108 20.36 18.53 -24.69
C ALA A 108 19.91 17.37 -25.59
N GLN A 109 20.84 16.84 -26.39
CA GLN A 109 20.62 15.62 -27.17
C GLN A 109 21.16 14.37 -26.46
N GLY A 110 22.22 14.52 -25.66
CA GLY A 110 22.89 13.42 -24.96
C GLY A 110 22.06 12.84 -23.83
N HIS A 111 22.00 11.50 -23.76
CA HIS A 111 21.29 10.80 -22.69
C HIS A 111 21.93 11.02 -21.31
N ASP A 112 23.25 11.17 -21.24
CA ASP A 112 23.96 11.36 -19.97
C ASP A 112 23.58 12.67 -19.31
N VAL A 113 23.53 13.76 -20.08
CA VAL A 113 23.10 15.08 -19.58
C VAL A 113 21.65 15.02 -19.09
N LYS A 114 20.74 14.42 -19.85
CA LYS A 114 19.34 14.26 -19.41
C LYS A 114 19.21 13.39 -18.16
N THR A 115 20.06 12.37 -18.03
CA THR A 115 20.12 11.51 -16.85
C THR A 115 20.56 12.33 -15.64
N ALA A 116 21.65 13.10 -15.75
CA ALA A 116 22.12 13.98 -14.69
C ALA A 116 21.09 15.05 -14.30
N VAL A 117 20.36 15.62 -15.26
CA VAL A 117 19.25 16.55 -14.96
C VAL A 117 18.13 15.84 -14.19
N CYS A 118 17.73 14.63 -14.60
CA CYS A 118 16.70 13.86 -13.87
C CYS A 118 17.15 13.54 -12.43
N GLU A 119 18.43 13.22 -12.22
CA GLU A 119 19.01 13.02 -10.89
C GLU A 119 18.94 14.31 -10.04
N ALA A 120 19.30 15.47 -10.61
CA ALA A 120 19.18 16.76 -9.94
C ALA A 120 17.72 17.08 -9.56
N VAL A 121 16.78 16.87 -10.49
CA VAL A 121 15.34 17.05 -10.24
C VAL A 121 14.88 16.15 -9.09
N ARG A 122 15.28 14.86 -9.09
CA ARG A 122 14.95 13.91 -8.02
C ARG A 122 15.41 14.40 -6.65
N VAL A 123 16.64 14.93 -6.54
CA VAL A 123 17.21 15.43 -5.28
C VAL A 123 16.52 16.70 -4.79
N MET A 124 16.13 17.59 -5.69
CA MET A 124 15.52 18.88 -5.35
C MET A 124 14.01 18.76 -5.05
N SER A 125 13.34 17.76 -5.61
CA SER A 125 11.88 17.57 -5.51
C SER A 125 11.28 17.31 -4.12
N PRO A 126 11.99 16.77 -3.11
CA PRO A 126 11.47 16.67 -1.75
C PRO A 126 11.12 18.04 -1.14
N VAL A 127 11.66 19.14 -1.68
CA VAL A 127 11.26 20.51 -1.31
C VAL A 127 10.06 20.93 -2.17
N PRO A 128 8.86 21.13 -1.59
CA PRO A 128 7.64 21.39 -2.37
C PRO A 128 7.76 22.59 -3.30
N ALA A 129 8.40 23.67 -2.82
CA ALA A 129 8.58 24.88 -3.60
C ALA A 129 9.48 24.69 -4.85
N SER A 130 10.40 23.71 -4.82
CA SER A 130 11.24 23.38 -5.97
C SER A 130 10.51 22.42 -6.92
N ALA A 131 9.77 21.44 -6.38
CA ALA A 131 8.91 20.56 -7.17
C ALA A 131 7.83 21.33 -7.94
N ASP A 132 7.20 22.32 -7.31
CA ASP A 132 6.25 23.24 -7.93
C ASP A 132 6.93 24.07 -9.04
N CYS A 133 8.13 24.57 -8.79
CA CYS A 133 8.92 25.31 -9.79
C CYS A 133 9.20 24.44 -11.03
N PHE A 134 9.64 23.19 -10.86
CA PHE A 134 9.85 22.27 -11.98
C PHE A 134 8.56 21.99 -12.76
N ARG A 135 7.42 21.83 -12.08
CA ARG A 135 6.13 21.70 -12.76
C ARG A 135 5.82 22.94 -13.59
N ASP A 136 5.91 24.13 -12.98
CA ASP A 136 5.49 25.39 -13.59
C ASP A 136 6.41 25.79 -14.75
N LEU A 137 7.68 25.38 -14.71
CA LEU A 137 8.65 25.53 -15.79
C LEU A 137 8.48 24.51 -16.94
N GLY A 138 7.59 23.52 -16.79
CA GLY A 138 7.31 22.52 -17.84
C GLY A 138 8.26 21.32 -17.85
N ALA A 139 8.94 21.01 -16.73
CA ALA A 139 9.82 19.84 -16.64
C ALA A 139 9.07 18.51 -16.84
N ILE A 140 7.87 18.41 -16.25
CA ILE A 140 7.11 17.14 -16.16
C ILE A 140 6.81 16.53 -17.54
N PRO A 141 6.23 17.27 -18.52
CA PRO A 141 6.01 16.71 -19.86
C PRO A 141 7.28 16.21 -20.54
N GLU A 142 8.41 16.89 -20.37
CA GLU A 142 9.69 16.46 -20.93
C GLU A 142 10.18 15.17 -20.27
N ILE A 143 10.15 15.08 -18.93
CA ILE A 143 10.56 13.86 -18.21
C ILE A 143 9.64 12.67 -18.57
N VAL A 144 8.33 12.90 -18.75
CA VAL A 144 7.39 11.85 -19.18
C VAL A 144 7.76 11.29 -20.57
N LYS A 145 8.23 12.11 -21.50
CA LYS A 145 8.73 11.62 -22.81
C LYS A 145 9.96 10.72 -22.66
N LEU A 146 10.80 10.96 -21.64
CA LEU A 146 12.01 10.16 -21.41
C LEU A 146 11.71 8.72 -20.98
N LEU A 147 10.50 8.44 -20.51
CA LEU A 147 10.07 7.08 -20.15
C LEU A 147 10.06 6.12 -21.38
N ASP A 148 9.96 6.64 -22.59
CA ASP A 148 9.97 5.85 -23.83
C ASP A 148 11.37 5.55 -24.38
N THR A 149 12.40 6.20 -23.83
CA THR A 149 13.76 6.08 -24.35
C THR A 149 14.28 4.66 -24.14
N LYS A 150 15.00 4.11 -25.11
CA LYS A 150 15.55 2.73 -25.02
C LYS A 150 16.64 2.58 -23.93
N GLY A 151 17.24 3.67 -23.48
CA GLY A 151 18.28 3.65 -22.46
C GLY A 151 17.72 3.38 -21.07
N SER A 152 18.05 2.22 -20.49
CA SER A 152 17.56 1.80 -19.17
C SER A 152 17.96 2.77 -18.05
N GLY A 153 19.17 3.35 -18.12
CA GLY A 153 19.67 4.35 -17.16
C GLY A 153 18.84 5.63 -17.16
N LEU A 154 18.69 6.27 -18.33
CA LEU A 154 17.88 7.48 -18.50
C LEU A 154 16.41 7.25 -18.10
N ARG A 155 15.83 6.13 -18.55
CA ARG A 155 14.46 5.75 -18.19
C ARG A 155 14.29 5.57 -16.69
N GLY A 156 15.27 4.94 -16.02
CA GLY A 156 15.30 4.77 -14.58
C GLY A 156 15.37 6.09 -13.83
N ALA A 157 16.28 6.99 -14.24
CA ALA A 157 16.42 8.32 -13.65
C ALA A 157 15.15 9.17 -13.85
N ALA A 158 14.55 9.13 -15.04
CA ALA A 158 13.28 9.80 -15.32
C ALA A 158 12.14 9.28 -14.44
N THR A 159 12.04 7.95 -14.27
CA THR A 159 11.02 7.33 -13.39
C THR A 159 11.19 7.78 -11.93
N GLN A 160 12.43 7.82 -11.44
CA GLN A 160 12.73 8.30 -10.09
C GLN A 160 12.41 9.78 -9.91
N ALA A 161 12.77 10.63 -10.89
CA ALA A 161 12.48 12.06 -10.87
C ALA A 161 10.97 12.32 -10.78
N LEU A 162 10.15 11.61 -11.58
CA LEU A 162 8.70 11.71 -11.52
C LEU A 162 8.13 11.25 -10.18
N CYS A 163 8.64 10.13 -9.65
CA CYS A 163 8.23 9.64 -8.34
C CYS A 163 8.47 10.70 -7.25
N SER A 164 9.67 11.30 -7.23
CA SER A 164 10.01 12.36 -6.27
C SER A 164 9.20 13.64 -6.47
N LEU A 165 8.96 14.07 -7.72
CA LEU A 165 8.13 15.24 -8.03
C LEU A 165 6.70 15.07 -7.50
N MET A 166 6.13 13.87 -7.59
CA MET A 166 4.77 13.59 -7.13
C MET A 166 4.66 13.37 -5.61
N GLY A 167 5.78 13.17 -4.91
CA GLY A 167 5.78 12.94 -3.46
C GLY A 167 5.26 14.13 -2.64
N GLY A 168 5.32 15.35 -3.19
CA GLY A 168 4.92 16.59 -2.51
C GLY A 168 3.44 16.98 -2.65
N GLY A 169 2.64 16.30 -3.48
CA GLY A 169 1.20 16.56 -3.56
C GLY A 169 0.53 16.36 -4.93
N GLY A 170 -0.79 16.53 -4.92
CA GLY A 170 -1.68 16.27 -6.06
C GLY A 170 -1.42 17.08 -7.34
N PRO A 171 -1.01 18.36 -7.32
CA PRO A 171 -0.79 19.14 -8.54
C PRO A 171 0.25 18.53 -9.48
N ASN A 172 1.34 17.98 -8.94
CA ASN A 172 2.38 17.33 -9.73
C ASN A 172 1.90 16.00 -10.28
N ALA A 173 1.17 15.20 -9.48
CA ALA A 173 0.53 13.99 -9.96
C ALA A 173 -0.45 14.25 -11.12
N LEU A 174 -1.23 15.33 -11.03
CA LEU A 174 -2.14 15.75 -12.08
C LEU A 174 -1.38 16.21 -13.34
N ALA A 175 -0.26 16.91 -13.19
CA ALA A 175 0.58 17.29 -14.33
C ALA A 175 1.18 16.07 -15.04
N VAL A 176 1.66 15.07 -14.29
CA VAL A 176 2.14 13.79 -14.84
C VAL A 176 1.00 13.06 -15.56
N PHE A 177 -0.20 13.04 -14.97
CA PHE A 177 -1.38 12.46 -15.59
C PHE A 177 -1.74 13.13 -16.91
N LYS A 178 -1.82 14.46 -16.95
CA LYS A 178 -2.11 15.26 -18.15
C LYS A 178 -1.07 15.06 -19.25
N ALA A 179 0.18 14.81 -18.89
CA ALA A 179 1.24 14.46 -19.84
C ALA A 179 1.19 13.00 -20.34
N GLY A 180 0.21 12.19 -19.90
CA GLY A 180 0.06 10.80 -20.29
C GLY A 180 0.96 9.83 -19.50
N GLY A 181 1.60 10.28 -18.42
CA GLY A 181 2.58 9.50 -17.66
C GLY A 181 2.03 8.21 -17.06
N HIS A 182 0.75 8.16 -16.70
CA HIS A 182 0.11 6.97 -16.10
C HIS A 182 0.24 5.72 -16.98
N THR A 183 -0.04 5.83 -18.29
CA THR A 183 0.06 4.68 -19.22
C THR A 183 1.48 4.15 -19.33
N ARG A 184 2.47 5.05 -19.38
CA ARG A 184 3.89 4.71 -19.47
C ARG A 184 4.37 4.03 -18.20
N LEU A 185 4.06 4.59 -17.04
CA LEU A 185 4.41 4.04 -15.74
C LEU A 185 3.80 2.64 -15.53
N ILE A 186 2.55 2.43 -15.95
CA ILE A 186 1.91 1.10 -15.92
C ILE A 186 2.70 0.10 -16.78
N GLY A 187 3.13 0.50 -17.99
CA GLY A 187 3.97 -0.33 -18.86
C GLY A 187 5.31 -0.72 -18.23
N LEU A 188 5.88 0.13 -17.36
CA LEU A 188 7.16 -0.15 -16.69
C LEU A 188 7.06 -1.17 -15.55
N LEU A 189 5.86 -1.46 -15.02
CA LEU A 189 5.66 -2.53 -14.03
C LEU A 189 5.99 -3.92 -14.59
N GLY A 190 5.93 -4.07 -15.91
CA GLY A 190 6.32 -5.29 -16.62
C GLY A 190 7.82 -5.46 -16.86
N GLY A 191 8.65 -4.47 -16.53
CA GLY A 191 10.09 -4.47 -16.82
C GLY A 191 10.92 -5.41 -15.94
N ASP A 192 12.20 -5.54 -16.29
CA ASP A 192 13.15 -6.45 -15.60
C ASP A 192 14.00 -5.76 -14.52
N SER A 193 14.02 -4.42 -14.47
CA SER A 193 14.78 -3.67 -13.48
C SER A 193 13.96 -3.49 -12.19
N PRO A 194 14.35 -4.12 -11.05
CA PRO A 194 13.58 -4.00 -9.81
C PRO A 194 13.47 -2.56 -9.32
N ALA A 195 14.54 -1.77 -9.48
CA ALA A 195 14.52 -0.36 -9.12
C ALA A 195 13.49 0.43 -9.96
N MET A 196 13.40 0.16 -11.28
CA MET A 196 12.44 0.83 -12.15
C MET A 196 11.00 0.41 -11.81
N VAL A 197 10.76 -0.88 -11.57
CA VAL A 197 9.43 -1.39 -11.18
C VAL A 197 9.00 -0.78 -9.84
N ALA A 198 9.89 -0.76 -8.84
CA ALA A 198 9.60 -0.18 -7.53
C ALA A 198 9.25 1.31 -7.62
N ASN A 199 10.02 2.09 -8.38
CA ASN A 199 9.75 3.52 -8.57
C ASN A 199 8.47 3.76 -9.39
N SER A 200 8.18 2.88 -10.36
CA SER A 200 6.93 2.96 -11.14
C SER A 200 5.71 2.68 -10.26
N ALA A 201 5.76 1.66 -9.40
CA ALA A 201 4.70 1.36 -8.45
C ALA A 201 4.46 2.51 -7.46
N ALA A 202 5.53 3.10 -6.91
CA ALA A 202 5.43 4.26 -6.03
C ALA A 202 4.87 5.50 -6.75
N ALA A 203 5.32 5.76 -7.98
CA ALA A 203 4.82 6.85 -8.81
C ALA A 203 3.31 6.70 -9.10
N ILE A 204 2.87 5.49 -9.45
CA ILE A 204 1.44 5.19 -9.65
C ILE A 204 0.66 5.33 -8.34
N CYS A 205 1.20 4.90 -7.21
CA CYS A 205 0.58 5.06 -5.90
C CYS A 205 0.32 6.54 -5.58
N ASN A 206 1.31 7.42 -5.83
CA ASN A 206 1.15 8.87 -5.65
C ASN A 206 0.05 9.46 -6.54
N MET A 207 -0.16 8.88 -7.73
CA MET A 207 -1.26 9.27 -8.63
C MET A 207 -2.61 8.71 -8.18
N ALA A 208 -2.65 7.47 -7.71
CA ALA A 208 -3.87 6.77 -7.29
C ALA A 208 -4.55 7.46 -6.09
N GLY A 209 -3.78 8.14 -5.24
CA GLY A 209 -4.32 8.97 -4.16
C GLY A 209 -5.13 10.18 -4.64
N GLN A 210 -5.15 10.50 -5.93
CA GLN A 210 -5.98 11.56 -6.51
C GLN A 210 -7.24 10.97 -7.16
N GLU A 211 -8.41 11.30 -6.61
CA GLU A 211 -9.71 10.79 -7.07
C GLU A 211 -9.93 10.99 -8.58
N THR A 212 -9.50 12.14 -9.12
CA THR A 212 -9.60 12.46 -10.56
C THR A 212 -8.79 11.56 -11.48
N ILE A 213 -7.73 10.93 -10.96
CA ILE A 213 -6.81 10.08 -11.73
C ILE A 213 -7.17 8.60 -11.55
N HIS A 214 -7.72 8.25 -10.39
CA HIS A 214 -8.02 6.88 -9.96
C HIS A 214 -8.78 6.06 -11.03
N SER A 215 -9.92 6.57 -11.53
CA SER A 215 -10.70 5.85 -12.55
C SER A 215 -9.93 5.60 -13.84
N SER A 216 -9.06 6.54 -14.25
CA SER A 216 -8.24 6.36 -15.46
C SER A 216 -7.17 5.30 -15.26
N LEU A 217 -6.62 5.15 -14.05
CA LEU A 217 -5.66 4.07 -13.75
C LEU A 217 -6.33 2.70 -13.87
N LEU A 218 -7.53 2.54 -13.30
CA LEU A 218 -8.31 1.29 -13.40
C LEU A 218 -8.64 0.96 -14.86
N LEU A 219 -9.10 1.94 -15.65
CA LEU A 219 -9.40 1.74 -17.07
C LEU A 219 -8.17 1.30 -17.90
N ASN A 220 -6.96 1.65 -17.46
CA ASN A 220 -5.71 1.25 -18.11
C ASN A 220 -5.11 -0.05 -17.54
N GLY A 221 -5.87 -0.81 -16.74
CA GLY A 221 -5.47 -2.14 -16.27
C GLY A 221 -4.33 -2.10 -15.23
N VAL A 222 -4.27 -1.05 -14.42
CA VAL A 222 -3.23 -0.89 -13.38
C VAL A 222 -3.18 -2.09 -12.43
N VAL A 223 -4.34 -2.65 -12.06
CA VAL A 223 -4.42 -3.76 -11.09
C VAL A 223 -3.84 -5.02 -11.71
N SER A 224 -4.18 -5.32 -12.96
CA SER A 224 -3.58 -6.42 -13.72
C SER A 224 -2.05 -6.25 -13.85
N ALA A 225 -1.56 -5.03 -14.08
CA ALA A 225 -0.12 -4.77 -14.22
C ALA A 225 0.66 -4.96 -12.90
N LEU A 226 0.03 -4.70 -11.75
CA LEU A 226 0.61 -4.89 -10.42
C LEU A 226 0.74 -6.38 -10.01
N VAL A 227 0.08 -7.32 -10.71
CA VAL A 227 0.15 -8.75 -10.37
C VAL A 227 1.55 -9.34 -10.56
N LYS A 228 2.26 -8.99 -11.63
CA LYS A 228 3.63 -9.51 -11.87
C LYS A 228 4.60 -9.07 -10.75
N PRO A 229 4.66 -7.79 -10.35
CA PRO A 229 5.47 -7.33 -9.22
C PRO A 229 5.25 -8.06 -7.89
N LEU A 230 4.05 -8.60 -7.61
CA LEU A 230 3.77 -9.35 -6.37
C LEU A 230 4.60 -10.64 -6.23
N SER A 231 5.22 -11.13 -7.30
CA SER A 231 6.09 -12.31 -7.28
C SER A 231 7.58 -11.96 -7.23
N SER A 232 7.93 -10.69 -7.05
CA SER A 232 9.31 -10.22 -6.97
C SER A 232 10.02 -10.72 -5.71
N THR A 233 11.33 -10.90 -5.79
CA THR A 233 12.19 -11.15 -4.61
C THR A 233 12.73 -9.86 -3.99
N ASN A 234 12.51 -8.70 -4.62
CA ASN A 234 12.95 -7.41 -4.14
C ASN A 234 11.91 -6.81 -3.18
N THR A 235 12.29 -6.61 -1.91
CA THR A 235 11.44 -6.06 -0.86
C THR A 235 10.80 -4.73 -1.25
N LEU A 236 11.56 -3.80 -1.83
CA LEU A 236 11.05 -2.46 -2.19
C LEU A 236 9.98 -2.55 -3.30
N VAL A 237 10.17 -3.45 -4.27
CA VAL A 237 9.13 -3.73 -5.28
C VAL A 237 7.85 -4.22 -4.62
N LEU A 238 7.95 -5.20 -3.70
CA LEU A 238 6.80 -5.76 -3.01
C LEU A 238 6.07 -4.71 -2.17
N VAL A 239 6.80 -3.96 -1.35
CA VAL A 239 6.24 -2.91 -0.48
C VAL A 239 5.50 -1.86 -1.30
N ASN A 240 6.13 -1.30 -2.33
CA ASN A 240 5.50 -0.27 -3.16
C ASN A 240 4.30 -0.81 -3.96
N THR A 241 4.36 -2.06 -4.42
CA THR A 241 3.25 -2.72 -5.10
C THR A 241 2.06 -2.90 -4.17
N LEU A 242 2.31 -3.35 -2.93
CA LEU A 242 1.26 -3.55 -1.93
C LEU A 242 0.64 -2.22 -1.48
N HIS A 243 1.44 -1.17 -1.26
CA HIS A 243 0.93 0.18 -0.98
C HIS A 243 0.05 0.69 -2.11
N CYS A 244 0.49 0.50 -3.36
CA CYS A 244 -0.31 0.91 -4.52
C CYS A 244 -1.64 0.15 -4.59
N LEU A 245 -1.63 -1.17 -4.36
CA LEU A 245 -2.86 -1.97 -4.28
C LEU A 245 -3.76 -1.51 -3.14
N GLU A 246 -3.23 -1.22 -1.95
CA GLU A 246 -4.00 -0.70 -0.83
C GLU A 246 -4.76 0.58 -1.20
N VAL A 247 -4.09 1.53 -1.84
CA VAL A 247 -4.71 2.79 -2.28
C VAL A 247 -5.78 2.56 -3.35
N LEU A 248 -5.62 1.55 -4.21
CA LEU A 248 -6.58 1.20 -5.27
C LEU A 248 -7.78 0.37 -4.77
N VAL A 249 -7.72 -0.18 -3.56
CA VAL A 249 -8.79 -0.99 -2.96
C VAL A 249 -9.93 -0.06 -2.53
N CYS A 250 -10.80 0.28 -3.48
CA CYS A 250 -11.93 1.18 -3.22
C CYS A 250 -13.28 0.59 -3.66
N ASP A 251 -13.32 -0.29 -4.65
CA ASP A 251 -14.59 -0.74 -5.25
C ASP A 251 -14.59 -2.21 -5.68
N ALA A 252 -15.76 -2.68 -6.10
CA ALA A 252 -15.95 -4.04 -6.60
C ALA A 252 -15.20 -4.31 -7.92
N GLN A 253 -14.88 -3.26 -8.69
CA GLN A 253 -14.17 -3.38 -9.96
C GLN A 253 -12.70 -3.77 -9.72
N THR A 254 -11.99 -3.11 -8.81
CA THR A 254 -10.61 -3.46 -8.44
C THR A 254 -10.51 -4.92 -7.98
N ARG A 255 -11.49 -5.39 -7.18
CA ARG A 255 -11.54 -6.78 -6.68
C ARG A 255 -11.76 -7.79 -7.80
N ALA A 256 -12.72 -7.49 -8.68
CA ALA A 256 -12.98 -8.32 -9.86
C ALA A 256 -11.76 -8.40 -10.79
N GLU A 257 -11.09 -7.27 -11.03
CA GLU A 257 -9.89 -7.21 -11.88
C GLU A 257 -8.74 -8.03 -11.28
N LEU A 258 -8.44 -7.84 -9.99
CA LEU A 258 -7.39 -8.60 -9.31
C LEU A 258 -7.67 -10.12 -9.37
N GLN A 259 -8.93 -10.51 -9.16
CA GLN A 259 -9.33 -11.92 -9.25
C GLN A 259 -9.19 -12.46 -10.69
N SER A 260 -9.61 -11.70 -11.70
CA SER A 260 -9.48 -12.09 -13.11
C SER A 260 -8.02 -12.24 -13.54
N ALA A 261 -7.14 -11.38 -13.04
CA ALA A 261 -5.70 -11.40 -13.26
C ALA A 261 -4.96 -12.45 -12.41
N LYS A 262 -5.69 -13.27 -11.63
CA LYS A 262 -5.14 -14.27 -10.70
C LYS A 262 -4.20 -13.70 -9.63
N GLY A 263 -4.35 -12.42 -9.28
CA GLY A 263 -3.48 -11.72 -8.32
C GLY A 263 -3.66 -12.11 -6.86
N LEU A 264 -4.79 -12.75 -6.51
CA LEU A 264 -5.03 -13.20 -5.13
C LEU A 264 -4.03 -14.28 -4.67
N GLN A 265 -3.58 -15.17 -5.56
CA GLN A 265 -2.63 -16.23 -5.17
C GLN A 265 -1.22 -15.68 -4.85
N PRO A 266 -0.61 -14.82 -5.69
CA PRO A 266 0.62 -14.11 -5.33
C PRO A 266 0.49 -13.33 -4.02
N LEU A 267 -0.62 -12.61 -3.83
CA LEU A 267 -0.87 -11.86 -2.59
C LEU A 267 -0.88 -12.78 -1.35
N VAL A 268 -1.58 -13.92 -1.43
CA VAL A 268 -1.60 -14.91 -0.35
C VAL A 268 -0.21 -15.53 -0.11
N ASN A 269 0.59 -15.73 -1.15
CA ASN A 269 1.96 -16.24 -0.99
C ASN A 269 2.86 -15.29 -0.19
N LEU A 270 2.61 -13.98 -0.23
CA LEU A 270 3.37 -12.99 0.54
C LEU A 270 3.14 -13.10 2.06
N LEU A 271 2.07 -13.79 2.51
CA LEU A 271 1.91 -14.16 3.93
C LEU A 271 3.02 -15.08 4.42
N ARG A 272 3.79 -15.72 3.54
CA ARG A 272 4.97 -16.54 3.92
C ARG A 272 6.25 -15.71 4.07
N SER A 273 6.21 -14.40 3.80
CA SER A 273 7.39 -13.55 3.91
C SER A 273 7.90 -13.49 5.37
N ASN A 274 9.23 -13.49 5.50
CA ASN A 274 9.94 -13.21 6.75
C ASN A 274 10.26 -11.72 6.91
N ASP A 275 10.12 -10.94 5.85
CA ASP A 275 10.23 -9.49 5.90
C ASP A 275 8.96 -8.92 6.57
N LYS A 276 9.16 -8.21 7.68
CA LYS A 276 8.06 -7.70 8.51
C LYS A 276 7.21 -6.67 7.77
N GLU A 277 7.83 -5.83 6.95
CA GLU A 277 7.14 -4.77 6.23
C GLU A 277 6.30 -5.37 5.10
N VAL A 278 6.84 -6.30 4.33
CA VAL A 278 6.09 -7.04 3.29
C VAL A 278 4.91 -7.78 3.92
N LEU A 279 5.13 -8.50 5.03
CA LEU A 279 4.08 -9.25 5.71
C LEU A 279 2.94 -8.35 6.21
N GLN A 280 3.29 -7.21 6.81
CA GLN A 280 2.30 -6.24 7.30
C GLN A 280 1.45 -5.69 6.16
N ASN A 281 2.09 -5.23 5.09
CA ASN A 281 1.39 -4.68 3.92
C ASN A 281 0.53 -5.75 3.22
N ALA A 282 1.00 -6.99 3.13
CA ALA A 282 0.20 -8.09 2.59
C ALA A 282 -1.06 -8.34 3.42
N CYS A 283 -0.97 -8.29 4.75
CA CYS A 283 -2.14 -8.42 5.63
C CYS A 283 -3.14 -7.28 5.45
N ILE A 284 -2.67 -6.03 5.31
CA ILE A 284 -3.52 -4.86 5.09
C ILE A 284 -4.30 -5.02 3.78
N VAL A 285 -3.60 -5.32 2.68
CA VAL A 285 -4.20 -5.51 1.36
C VAL A 285 -5.21 -6.67 1.39
N ILE A 286 -4.85 -7.82 1.97
CA ILE A 286 -5.77 -8.96 2.14
C ILE A 286 -7.03 -8.55 2.91
N SER A 287 -6.89 -7.78 4.00
CA SER A 287 -8.03 -7.28 4.75
C SER A 287 -8.94 -6.39 3.91
N GLY A 288 -8.37 -5.49 3.09
CA GLY A 288 -9.14 -4.63 2.19
C GLY A 288 -9.90 -5.41 1.11
N PHE A 289 -9.24 -6.39 0.48
CA PHE A 289 -9.87 -7.24 -0.54
C PHE A 289 -10.89 -8.22 0.05
N ALA A 290 -10.73 -8.66 1.31
CA ALA A 290 -11.68 -9.54 2.00
C ALA A 290 -12.96 -8.82 2.46
N SER A 291 -13.28 -7.64 1.93
CA SER A 291 -14.48 -6.85 2.28
C SER A 291 -15.77 -7.33 1.61
N ASP A 292 -15.70 -8.27 0.67
CA ASP A 292 -16.87 -8.92 0.07
C ASP A 292 -16.78 -10.45 0.14
N LYS A 293 -17.96 -11.10 0.12
CA LYS A 293 -18.08 -12.55 0.28
C LYS A 293 -17.36 -13.34 -0.80
N VAL A 294 -17.39 -12.89 -2.07
CA VAL A 294 -16.80 -13.63 -3.19
C VAL A 294 -15.28 -13.67 -3.04
N THR A 295 -14.67 -12.52 -2.80
CA THR A 295 -13.22 -12.41 -2.61
C THR A 295 -12.77 -13.12 -1.33
N ALA A 296 -13.52 -12.98 -0.23
CA ALA A 296 -13.23 -13.67 1.03
C ALA A 296 -13.26 -15.20 0.88
N VAL A 297 -14.29 -15.76 0.22
CA VAL A 297 -14.35 -17.20 -0.06
C VAL A 297 -13.17 -17.64 -0.91
N ARG A 298 -12.77 -16.83 -1.90
CA ARG A 298 -11.62 -17.18 -2.74
C ARG A 298 -10.31 -17.17 -1.95
N LEU A 299 -10.08 -16.18 -1.10
CA LEU A 299 -8.91 -16.14 -0.20
C LEU A 299 -8.87 -17.35 0.73
N TYR A 300 -10.03 -17.78 1.23
CA TYR A 300 -10.18 -19.01 2.03
C TYR A 300 -9.71 -20.25 1.26
N GLN A 301 -10.17 -20.42 0.01
CA GLN A 301 -9.76 -21.54 -0.85
C GLN A 301 -8.26 -21.54 -1.18
N LEU A 302 -7.59 -20.38 -1.07
CA LEU A 302 -6.15 -20.24 -1.32
C LEU A 302 -5.31 -20.51 -0.06
N GLY A 303 -5.94 -20.87 1.07
CA GLY A 303 -5.27 -21.19 2.33
C GLY A 303 -4.91 -19.96 3.18
N ALA A 304 -5.52 -18.80 2.91
CA ALA A 304 -5.17 -17.55 3.60
C ALA A 304 -5.49 -17.62 5.09
N LEU A 305 -6.55 -18.33 5.49
CA LEU A 305 -6.95 -18.39 6.89
C LEU A 305 -5.97 -19.18 7.73
N GLU A 306 -5.55 -20.35 7.26
CA GLU A 306 -4.59 -21.24 7.92
C GLU A 306 -3.25 -20.53 8.10
N MET A 307 -2.78 -19.81 7.06
CA MET A 307 -1.57 -19.00 7.14
C MET A 307 -1.70 -17.86 8.16
N LEU A 308 -2.82 -17.13 8.16
CA LEU A 308 -3.05 -16.06 9.12
C LEU A 308 -3.15 -16.58 10.56
N GLN A 309 -3.70 -17.78 10.77
CA GLN A 309 -3.71 -18.42 12.08
C GLN A 309 -2.29 -18.74 12.56
N GLU A 310 -1.48 -19.37 11.72
CA GLU A 310 -0.08 -19.67 12.02
C GLU A 310 0.70 -18.39 12.36
N ILE A 311 0.52 -17.32 11.57
CA ILE A 311 1.14 -16.01 11.83
C ILE A 311 0.71 -15.45 13.18
N ASN A 312 -0.58 -15.52 13.52
CA ASN A 312 -1.11 -14.98 14.77
C ASN A 312 -0.69 -15.79 16.01
N GLN A 313 -0.37 -17.08 15.84
CA GLN A 313 0.20 -17.93 16.90
C GLN A 313 1.71 -17.70 17.08
N SER A 314 2.41 -17.22 16.04
CA SER A 314 3.83 -16.93 16.09
C SER A 314 4.15 -15.69 16.97
N PRO A 315 5.06 -15.79 17.94
CA PRO A 315 5.44 -14.64 18.78
C PRO A 315 6.20 -13.57 18.01
N THR A 316 6.89 -13.94 16.92
CA THR A 316 7.77 -13.05 16.14
C THR A 316 7.13 -12.50 14.87
N ARG A 317 6.13 -13.21 14.31
CA ARG A 317 5.47 -12.83 13.05
C ARG A 317 4.12 -12.14 13.26
N ARG A 318 3.45 -12.35 14.40
CA ARG A 318 2.14 -11.76 14.67
C ARG A 318 2.17 -10.23 14.58
N THR A 319 1.15 -9.65 13.95
CA THR A 319 0.93 -8.21 13.87
C THR A 319 -0.54 -7.89 14.09
N THR A 320 -0.85 -6.65 14.46
CA THR A 320 -2.25 -6.17 14.54
C THR A 320 -2.98 -6.39 13.21
N PHE A 321 -2.29 -6.12 12.09
CA PHE A 321 -2.83 -6.30 10.73
C PHE A 321 -3.12 -7.76 10.40
N SER A 322 -2.28 -8.72 10.81
CA SER A 322 -2.55 -10.16 10.61
C SER A 322 -3.81 -10.63 11.35
N ARG A 323 -4.08 -10.05 12.52
CA ARG A 323 -5.32 -10.31 13.27
C ARG A 323 -6.53 -9.68 12.58
N THR A 324 -6.40 -8.43 12.11
CA THR A 324 -7.46 -7.73 11.38
C THR A 324 -7.83 -8.44 10.08
N ALA A 325 -6.83 -8.88 9.31
CA ALA A 325 -7.02 -9.66 8.09
C ALA A 325 -7.78 -10.96 8.37
N MET A 326 -7.40 -11.69 9.43
CA MET A 326 -8.08 -12.91 9.86
C MET A 326 -9.54 -12.65 10.24
N ILE A 327 -9.80 -11.63 11.07
CA ILE A 327 -11.17 -11.28 11.49
C ILE A 327 -12.01 -10.89 10.28
N THR A 328 -11.47 -10.09 9.36
CA THR A 328 -12.19 -9.62 8.17
C THR A 328 -12.57 -10.79 7.26
N LEU A 329 -11.65 -11.72 7.03
CA LEU A 329 -11.92 -12.95 6.27
C LEU A 329 -13.06 -13.78 6.89
N LEU A 330 -13.14 -13.79 8.22
CA LEU A 330 -14.15 -14.53 8.99
C LEU A 330 -15.51 -13.84 9.07
N ASN A 331 -15.64 -12.56 8.69
CA ASN A 331 -16.92 -11.83 8.72
C ASN A 331 -17.99 -12.48 7.83
N PHE A 332 -17.59 -13.24 6.82
CA PHE A 332 -18.51 -13.97 5.93
C PHE A 332 -18.73 -15.44 6.32
N ASN A 333 -18.14 -15.89 7.43
CA ASN A 333 -18.32 -17.23 7.99
C ASN A 333 -18.39 -17.15 9.53
N LEU A 334 -19.52 -16.64 10.03
CA LEU A 334 -19.74 -16.38 11.45
C LEU A 334 -19.63 -17.64 12.34
N PRO A 335 -20.08 -18.84 11.94
CA PRO A 335 -19.84 -20.07 12.72
C PRO A 335 -18.35 -20.32 12.97
N VAL A 336 -17.52 -20.22 11.93
CA VAL A 336 -16.07 -20.36 12.03
C VAL A 336 -15.48 -19.23 12.88
N LYS A 337 -15.94 -17.99 12.67
CA LYS A 337 -15.53 -16.83 13.47
C LYS A 337 -15.78 -17.07 14.96
N PHE A 338 -16.99 -17.48 15.32
CA PHE A 338 -17.36 -17.74 16.71
C PHE A 338 -16.56 -18.90 17.30
N GLY A 339 -16.41 -20.00 16.56
CA GLY A 339 -15.64 -21.15 17.02
C GLY A 339 -14.17 -20.80 17.34
N LEU A 340 -13.53 -20.01 16.49
CA LEU A 340 -12.11 -19.63 16.67
C LEU A 340 -11.92 -18.51 17.69
N MET A 341 -12.83 -17.54 17.74
CA MET A 341 -12.66 -16.31 18.54
C MET A 341 -13.36 -16.41 19.90
N GLY A 342 -14.32 -17.33 20.06
CA GLY A 342 -15.19 -17.46 21.22
C GLY A 342 -16.22 -16.33 21.37
N GLN A 343 -16.23 -15.36 20.46
CA GLN A 343 -17.12 -14.20 20.50
C GLN A 343 -17.38 -13.63 19.10
N LEU A 344 -18.54 -13.02 18.93
CA LEU A 344 -18.89 -12.22 17.76
C LEU A 344 -18.94 -10.73 18.16
N ALA A 345 -18.67 -9.86 17.20
CA ALA A 345 -18.83 -8.42 17.36
C ALA A 345 -20.32 -8.04 17.33
N SER A 346 -20.68 -6.90 17.93
CA SER A 346 -22.04 -6.36 17.85
C SER A 346 -22.49 -6.02 16.42
N THR A 347 -21.54 -5.88 15.50
CA THR A 347 -21.79 -5.66 14.06
C THR A 347 -22.04 -6.95 13.27
N ASP A 348 -21.76 -8.12 13.85
CA ASP A 348 -21.99 -9.41 13.19
C ASP A 348 -23.48 -9.75 13.17
N LYS A 349 -24.05 -9.84 11.97
CA LYS A 349 -25.46 -10.15 11.76
C LYS A 349 -25.65 -11.65 11.62
N ILE A 350 -26.02 -12.31 12.72
CA ILE A 350 -26.41 -13.73 12.70
C ILE A 350 -27.68 -13.89 11.85
N GLY A 351 -27.60 -14.75 10.84
CA GLY A 351 -28.70 -15.07 9.93
C GLY A 351 -29.05 -16.55 9.93
N ASP A 352 -29.92 -16.94 9.00
CA ASP A 352 -30.30 -18.33 8.80
C ASP A 352 -29.08 -19.21 8.48
N GLY A 353 -29.01 -20.39 9.09
CA GLY A 353 -27.91 -21.34 8.91
C GLY A 353 -26.67 -21.06 9.75
N PHE A 354 -26.69 -20.07 10.67
CA PHE A 354 -25.65 -19.97 11.69
C PHE A 354 -25.72 -21.15 12.65
N TYR A 355 -24.56 -21.62 13.11
CA TYR A 355 -24.48 -22.65 14.11
C TYR A 355 -23.26 -22.48 15.01
N ASP A 356 -23.42 -22.88 16.26
CA ASP A 356 -22.39 -22.86 17.28
C ASP A 356 -21.69 -24.22 17.36
N VAL A 357 -20.40 -24.24 17.04
CA VAL A 357 -19.53 -25.43 17.12
C VAL A 357 -18.74 -25.51 18.43
N GLY A 358 -18.93 -24.56 19.34
CA GLY A 358 -18.08 -24.37 20.52
C GLY A 358 -16.68 -23.86 20.16
N LYS A 359 -15.85 -23.64 21.18
CA LYS A 359 -14.48 -23.15 20.99
C LYS A 359 -13.61 -24.21 20.31
N VAL A 360 -12.98 -23.86 19.20
CA VAL A 360 -12.08 -24.73 18.43
C VAL A 360 -10.70 -24.12 18.29
N GLU A 361 -9.68 -24.97 18.24
CA GLU A 361 -8.27 -24.54 18.17
C GLU A 361 -7.78 -24.27 16.73
N GLY A 362 -8.49 -24.76 15.72
CA GLY A 362 -8.07 -24.66 14.31
C GLY A 362 -9.26 -24.81 13.36
N VAL A 363 -9.10 -24.29 12.14
CA VAL A 363 -10.15 -24.27 11.10
C VAL A 363 -10.53 -25.67 10.67
N ASP A 364 -9.53 -26.55 10.52
CA ASP A 364 -9.72 -27.94 10.08
C ASP A 364 -10.62 -28.76 11.01
N LYS A 365 -10.84 -28.27 12.25
CA LYS A 365 -11.70 -28.90 13.24
C LYS A 365 -13.16 -28.44 13.12
N ILE A 366 -13.46 -27.45 12.28
CA ILE A 366 -14.80 -26.89 12.11
C ILE A 366 -15.48 -27.54 10.91
N LEU A 367 -16.49 -28.34 11.21
CA LEU A 367 -17.28 -29.04 10.20
C LEU A 367 -18.47 -28.19 9.76
N THR A 368 -18.87 -28.36 8.51
CA THR A 368 -20.12 -27.81 7.98
C THR A 368 -21.33 -28.46 8.64
N LEU A 369 -22.49 -27.80 8.62
CA LEU A 369 -23.74 -28.40 9.08
C LEU A 369 -24.06 -29.72 8.37
N GLU A 370 -23.74 -29.82 7.08
CA GLU A 370 -23.94 -31.05 6.32
C GLU A 370 -23.05 -32.18 6.86
N GLU A 371 -21.76 -31.92 7.09
CA GLU A 371 -20.83 -32.89 7.65
C GLU A 371 -21.20 -33.29 9.08
N LEU A 372 -21.59 -32.33 9.92
CA LEU A 372 -22.07 -32.58 11.28
C LEU A 372 -23.33 -33.45 11.27
N SER A 373 -24.25 -33.21 10.33
CA SER A 373 -25.48 -34.01 10.21
C SER A 373 -25.25 -35.47 9.83
N LYS A 374 -24.10 -35.77 9.21
CA LYS A 374 -23.71 -37.14 8.82
C LYS A 374 -23.01 -37.89 9.95
N GLN A 375 -22.63 -37.22 11.04
CA GLN A 375 -21.97 -37.89 12.16
C GLN A 375 -22.95 -38.68 13.02
N PRO A 376 -22.52 -39.83 13.57
CA PRO A 376 -23.31 -40.53 14.56
C PRO A 376 -23.46 -39.67 15.82
N ILE A 377 -24.60 -39.85 16.49
CA ILE A 377 -24.87 -39.23 17.79
C ILE A 377 -23.73 -39.59 18.74
N ASN A 378 -23.20 -38.58 19.42
CA ASN A 378 -22.06 -38.72 20.32
C ASN A 378 -22.21 -37.78 21.52
N ASN A 379 -21.33 -37.92 22.50
CA ASN A 379 -21.39 -37.19 23.77
C ASN A 379 -20.66 -35.83 23.72
N ARG A 380 -20.41 -35.26 22.53
CA ARG A 380 -19.80 -33.92 22.40
C ARG A 380 -20.85 -32.85 22.69
N GLN A 381 -20.38 -31.61 22.83
CA GLN A 381 -21.23 -30.45 23.11
C GLN A 381 -22.33 -30.31 22.04
N PRO A 382 -23.59 -30.00 22.43
CA PRO A 382 -24.68 -29.77 21.48
C PRO A 382 -24.35 -28.62 20.52
N ILE A 383 -24.60 -28.85 19.23
CA ILE A 383 -24.49 -27.83 18.19
C ILE A 383 -25.77 -27.01 18.16
N ILE A 384 -25.69 -25.71 18.45
CA ILE A 384 -26.86 -24.83 18.44
C ILE A 384 -27.00 -24.24 17.04
N VAL A 385 -28.09 -24.55 16.34
CA VAL A 385 -28.38 -24.00 15.01
C VAL A 385 -29.42 -22.89 15.14
N VAL A 386 -29.14 -21.73 14.53
CA VAL A 386 -30.06 -20.60 14.43
C VAL A 386 -30.72 -20.63 13.06
N ASN A 387 -32.05 -20.79 13.07
CA ASN A 387 -32.88 -20.69 11.88
C ASN A 387 -33.85 -19.53 12.05
N THR A 388 -33.74 -18.51 11.18
CA THR A 388 -34.53 -17.28 11.29
C THR A 388 -35.78 -17.29 10.42
N GLY A 389 -36.10 -18.42 9.76
CA GLY A 389 -37.42 -18.69 9.18
C GLY A 389 -37.86 -17.79 8.02
N SER A 390 -36.94 -17.08 7.35
CA SER A 390 -37.27 -16.15 6.25
C SER A 390 -37.78 -16.83 4.97
N SER A 391 -37.85 -18.17 4.94
CA SER A 391 -38.57 -18.93 3.92
C SER A 391 -39.84 -19.53 4.52
N LYS A 392 -41.01 -19.02 4.10
CA LYS A 392 -42.34 -19.57 4.45
C LYS A 392 -42.39 -21.06 4.11
N ARG A 393 -42.22 -21.93 5.10
CA ARG A 393 -42.57 -23.35 4.99
C ARG A 393 -43.83 -23.63 5.79
N THR A 394 -44.94 -23.77 5.07
CA THR A 394 -46.15 -24.44 5.55
C THR A 394 -45.77 -25.88 5.90
N VAL A 395 -45.71 -26.21 7.19
CA VAL A 395 -45.60 -27.61 7.62
C VAL A 395 -46.95 -28.02 8.16
N SER A 396 -47.63 -28.87 7.41
CA SER A 396 -48.80 -29.63 7.86
C SER A 396 -48.37 -30.59 8.97
N ILE A 397 -48.85 -30.34 10.19
CA ILE A 397 -48.64 -31.21 11.35
C ILE A 397 -49.55 -32.43 11.18
N ILE A 398 -48.95 -33.62 11.16
CA ILE A 398 -49.67 -34.88 11.35
C ILE A 398 -49.85 -35.03 12.86
N GLU A 399 -51.09 -34.82 13.34
CA GLU A 399 -51.46 -35.08 14.72
C GLU A 399 -51.64 -36.59 14.95
N VAL A 400 -50.88 -37.15 15.90
CA VAL A 400 -51.23 -38.42 16.55
C VAL A 400 -51.87 -38.06 17.88
N LYS A 401 -53.15 -38.40 18.02
CA LYS A 401 -53.93 -38.25 19.26
C LYS A 401 -53.46 -39.24 20.31
N GLU A 402 -53.38 -38.79 21.55
CA GLU A 402 -53.70 -39.62 22.71
C GLU A 402 -54.46 -38.81 23.77
N ASP A 403 -55.54 -39.42 24.26
CA ASP A 403 -56.53 -38.91 25.20
C ASP A 403 -56.01 -38.83 26.64
N ALA A 404 -56.47 -37.81 27.41
CA ALA A 404 -57.33 -37.99 28.60
C ALA A 404 -57.23 -36.84 29.63
N SER A 405 -58.35 -36.11 29.73
CA SER A 405 -59.03 -35.63 30.95
C SER A 405 -58.35 -34.74 32.02
N ALA A 406 -58.84 -33.49 32.03
CA ALA A 406 -59.53 -32.81 33.15
C ALA A 406 -58.71 -32.13 34.28
N LYS A 407 -58.75 -30.78 34.36
CA LYS A 407 -59.76 -29.99 35.09
C LYS A 407 -59.47 -28.48 35.02
N MET A 408 -60.56 -27.71 34.93
CA MET A 408 -60.66 -26.24 34.97
C MET A 408 -60.17 -25.64 36.30
N PHE A 409 -59.57 -24.45 36.27
CA PHE A 409 -59.99 -23.33 37.14
C PHE A 409 -59.60 -21.97 36.52
N THR A 410 -60.48 -21.00 36.74
CA THR A 410 -60.65 -19.72 36.04
C THR A 410 -60.18 -18.50 36.84
N SER A 411 -59.94 -17.40 36.11
CA SER A 411 -60.03 -15.97 36.53
C SER A 411 -58.79 -15.39 37.23
N SER A 412 -58.41 -14.10 37.13
CA SER A 412 -58.99 -12.91 36.49
C SER A 412 -57.97 -11.75 36.51
N LYS A 413 -58.19 -10.80 35.60
CA LYS A 413 -57.55 -9.50 35.35
C LYS A 413 -57.29 -8.61 36.58
N THR A 414 -56.26 -7.75 36.49
CA THR A 414 -56.36 -6.30 36.76
C THR A 414 -55.22 -5.47 36.13
N LYS A 415 -55.58 -4.28 35.63
CA LYS A 415 -54.76 -3.22 35.01
C LYS A 415 -54.30 -2.20 36.07
N ALA A 416 -53.12 -1.58 35.90
CA ALA A 416 -52.93 -0.10 35.89
C ALA A 416 -51.43 0.32 35.91
N SER A 417 -51.12 1.36 35.13
CA SER A 417 -49.85 2.09 34.88
C SER A 417 -49.68 3.34 35.80
N PRO A 418 -48.74 4.28 35.56
CA PRO A 418 -47.27 4.22 35.51
C PRO A 418 -46.60 5.27 36.46
N LYS A 419 -45.35 5.08 36.91
CA LYS A 419 -44.50 6.19 37.42
C LYS A 419 -43.01 5.98 37.11
N THR A 420 -42.37 7.08 36.74
CA THR A 420 -41.00 7.28 36.25
C THR A 420 -39.97 7.59 37.35
N ASN A 421 -38.78 6.98 37.30
CA ASN A 421 -37.42 7.56 37.44
C ASN A 421 -36.41 6.40 37.72
N VAL A 422 -35.45 6.12 36.84
CA VAL A 422 -34.11 6.72 36.63
C VAL A 422 -33.00 6.05 37.47
N TYR A 423 -32.02 5.52 36.73
CA TYR A 423 -30.76 4.83 37.03
C TYR A 423 -30.75 3.30 37.33
N ASP A 424 -29.91 2.65 36.51
CA ASP A 424 -29.11 1.44 36.74
C ASP A 424 -29.54 0.06 36.19
N HIS A 425 -28.63 -0.43 35.33
CA HIS A 425 -28.31 -1.81 34.93
C HIS A 425 -29.22 -2.59 33.96
N LEU A 426 -28.56 -3.17 32.93
CA LEU A 426 -28.89 -4.34 32.07
C LEU A 426 -30.35 -4.86 32.06
N PRO A 427 -30.95 -5.16 30.88
CA PRO A 427 -30.50 -6.33 30.11
C PRO A 427 -30.74 -6.28 28.57
N CYS A 428 -29.67 -6.43 27.78
CA CYS A 428 -29.78 -6.72 26.33
C CYS A 428 -29.80 -8.23 26.00
N LEU A 429 -29.95 -9.12 26.97
CA LEU A 429 -30.10 -10.57 26.73
C LEU A 429 -31.54 -11.08 26.87
N HIS A 430 -32.43 -10.34 27.53
CA HIS A 430 -33.77 -10.87 27.86
C HIS A 430 -34.84 -10.56 26.80
N SER A 431 -34.62 -9.58 25.93
CA SER A 431 -35.56 -9.19 24.86
C SER A 431 -35.31 -9.86 23.50
N LEU A 432 -34.22 -10.62 23.35
CA LEU A 432 -33.91 -11.40 22.14
C LEU A 432 -34.29 -12.89 22.27
N ILE A 433 -34.61 -13.36 23.48
CA ILE A 433 -35.05 -14.74 23.72
C ILE A 433 -36.50 -14.98 23.25
N GLN A 434 -37.29 -13.92 22.98
CA GLN A 434 -38.72 -14.05 22.72
C GLN A 434 -39.13 -14.16 21.23
N ALA A 435 -38.17 -14.29 20.30
CA ALA A 435 -38.43 -14.53 18.88
C ALA A 435 -37.53 -15.62 18.27
N MET A 436 -36.99 -16.53 19.09
CA MET A 436 -36.25 -17.70 18.61
C MET A 436 -37.24 -18.85 18.34
N THR A 437 -37.43 -19.20 17.07
CA THR A 437 -37.94 -20.55 16.76
C THR A 437 -36.76 -21.49 16.87
N THR A 438 -36.55 -22.03 18.07
CA THR A 438 -35.53 -23.04 18.36
C THR A 438 -35.91 -24.33 17.64
N LEU A 439 -35.34 -24.59 16.46
CA LEU A 439 -35.30 -25.95 15.93
C LEU A 439 -34.08 -26.65 16.55
N LEU A 440 -34.29 -27.26 17.72
CA LEU A 440 -33.38 -28.30 18.21
C LEU A 440 -33.32 -29.39 17.14
N PHE A 441 -32.21 -29.50 16.41
CA PHE A 441 -31.95 -30.71 15.64
C PHE A 441 -31.81 -31.85 16.67
N ARG A 442 -32.90 -32.63 16.80
CA ARG A 442 -33.09 -33.84 17.63
C ARG A 442 -32.02 -34.09 18.69
N ASN A 443 -32.30 -33.64 19.90
CA ASN A 443 -32.06 -34.37 21.14
C ASN A 443 -32.90 -33.70 22.25
N VAL A 444 -34.22 -33.91 22.16
CA VAL A 444 -35.11 -33.68 23.31
C VAL A 444 -34.82 -34.79 24.30
N LEU A 445 -34.28 -34.37 25.45
CA LEU A 445 -34.29 -35.12 26.70
C LEU A 445 -35.71 -35.66 26.96
N LEU A 446 -35.88 -36.98 26.85
CA LEU A 446 -36.84 -37.72 27.66
C LEU A 446 -36.11 -38.17 28.91
N GLY A 447 -36.52 -37.69 30.09
CA GLY A 447 -36.13 -38.28 31.38
C GLY A 447 -35.90 -37.29 32.51
N ALA A 448 -36.86 -37.25 33.44
CA ALA A 448 -36.91 -36.57 34.74
C ALA A 448 -35.63 -36.62 35.60
N VAL A 449 -35.36 -35.56 36.38
CA VAL A 449 -35.75 -35.38 37.80
C VAL A 449 -35.94 -33.89 38.08
#